data_AF-A0A2N7B680-F1
#
_entry.id   AF-A0A2N7B680-F1
#
_cell.length_a   1.000
_cell.length_b   1.000
_cell.length_c   1.000
_cell.angle_alpha   90.00
_cell.angle_beta   90.00
_cell.angle_gamma   90.00
#
_symmetry.space_group_name_H-M   'P 1'
#
loop_
_entity.id
_entity.type
_entity.pdbx_description
1 polymer ?
#
loop_
_entity_poly.entity_id
_entity_poly.type
_entity_poly.pdbx_seq_one_letter_code
_entity_poly.pdbx_strand_id
1 'polypeptide(L)'
;MPPFIKSISVVFLTGLLLVRTLVVPMVFLDFSLRQEYIKTYLCENRSRPELHCDGTCYLAKKLKATQDSEEKQASQRFLSQLLEMPAELSELVISFKPSAYVFWQVVPAPAYTSFFPSSLPTDIFRPPKLVSFFA
;
A
#
# COMPACT_ATOMS: atom_id res chain seq x y z
N MET A 1 15.78 -40.69 -8.19
CA MET A 1 16.28 -39.47 -8.84
C MET A 1 17.59 -39.05 -8.20
N PRO A 2 18.69 -38.94 -8.96
CA PRO A 2 19.99 -38.62 -8.40
C PRO A 2 20.00 -37.22 -7.76
N PRO A 3 20.70 -37.03 -6.63
CA PRO A 3 20.66 -35.81 -5.82
C PRO A 3 21.12 -34.56 -6.59
N PHE A 4 22.00 -34.74 -7.59
CA PHE A 4 22.50 -33.67 -8.45
C PHE A 4 21.41 -32.91 -9.21
N ILE A 5 20.37 -33.61 -9.69
CA ILE A 5 19.30 -32.99 -10.48
C ILE A 5 18.47 -32.02 -9.63
N LYS A 6 18.32 -32.31 -8.34
CA LYS A 6 17.59 -31.44 -7.40
C LYS A 6 18.33 -30.13 -7.17
N SER A 7 19.65 -30.17 -6.93
CA SER A 7 20.45 -28.96 -6.73
C SER A 7 20.50 -28.08 -7.99
N ILE A 8 20.62 -28.66 -9.18
CA ILE A 8 20.60 -27.92 -10.44
C ILE A 8 19.24 -27.22 -10.62
N SER A 9 18.14 -27.93 -10.36
CA SER A 9 16.78 -27.37 -10.43
C SER A 9 16.60 -26.19 -9.47
N VAL A 10 17.09 -26.30 -8.23
CA VAL A 10 17.01 -25.24 -7.23
C VAL A 10 17.80 -24.01 -7.67
N VAL A 11 19.06 -24.18 -8.09
CA VAL A 11 19.90 -23.07 -8.56
C VAL A 11 19.27 -22.38 -9.77
N PHE A 12 18.72 -23.14 -10.70
CA PHE A 12 18.03 -22.61 -11.87
C PHE A 12 16.78 -21.78 -11.48
N LEU A 13 15.93 -22.32 -10.59
CA LEU A 13 14.76 -21.60 -10.07
C LEU A 13 15.15 -20.33 -9.32
N THR A 14 16.18 -20.38 -8.48
CA THR A 14 16.70 -19.20 -7.78
C THR A 14 17.24 -18.16 -8.77
N GLY A 15 17.96 -18.59 -9.81
CA GLY A 15 18.44 -17.72 -10.88
C GLY A 15 17.32 -16.98 -11.61
N LEU A 16 16.21 -17.66 -11.92
CA LEU A 16 15.05 -17.05 -12.58
C LEU A 16 14.38 -15.97 -11.72
N LEU A 17 14.36 -16.15 -10.39
CA LEU A 17 13.84 -15.15 -9.46
C LEU A 17 14.76 -13.92 -9.39
N LEU A 18 16.09 -14.13 -9.45
CA LEU A 18 17.08 -13.05 -9.43
C LEU A 18 17.04 -12.18 -10.70
N VAL A 19 16.64 -12.73 -11.85
CA VAL A 19 16.47 -11.95 -13.09
C VAL A 19 15.50 -10.78 -12.89
N ARG A 20 14.45 -10.95 -12.09
CA ARG A 20 13.49 -9.87 -11.80
C ARG A 20 14.13 -8.76 -10.97
N THR A 21 14.98 -9.11 -10.01
CA THR A 21 15.69 -8.12 -9.19
C THR A 21 16.75 -7.33 -9.95
N LEU A 22 17.23 -7.82 -11.10
CA LEU A 22 18.25 -7.14 -11.91
C LEU A 22 17.71 -5.98 -12.76
N VAL A 23 16.39 -5.82 -12.88
CA VAL A 23 15.78 -4.77 -13.71
C VAL A 23 16.15 -3.36 -13.22
N VAL A 24 16.02 -3.10 -11.92
CA VAL A 24 16.32 -1.79 -11.31
C VAL A 24 17.80 -1.37 -11.46
N PRO A 25 18.79 -2.21 -11.09
CA PRO A 25 20.19 -1.83 -11.26
C PRO A 25 20.58 -1.67 -12.74
N MET A 26 19.94 -2.41 -13.65
CA MET A 26 20.16 -2.24 -15.09
C MET A 26 19.69 -0.86 -15.58
N VAL A 27 18.53 -0.39 -15.12
CA VAL A 27 18.04 0.97 -15.39
C VAL A 27 19.01 2.04 -14.86
N PHE A 28 19.57 1.83 -13.67
CA PHE A 28 20.54 2.75 -13.09
C PHE A 28 21.86 2.80 -13.89
N LEU A 29 22.37 1.64 -14.32
CA LEU A 29 23.56 1.56 -15.17
C LEU A 29 23.35 2.30 -16.50
N ASP A 30 22.21 2.08 -17.15
CA ASP A 30 21.85 2.76 -18.39
C ASP A 30 21.75 4.30 -18.21
N PHE A 31 21.22 4.74 -17.07
CA PHE A 31 21.19 6.16 -16.70
C PHE A 31 22.60 6.73 -16.52
N SER A 32 23.48 6.06 -15.77
CA SER A 32 24.85 6.52 -15.54
C SER A 32 25.67 6.61 -16.82
N LEU A 33 25.51 5.65 -17.74
CA LEU A 33 26.23 5.65 -19.01
C LEU A 33 25.81 6.79 -19.95
N ARG A 34 24.57 7.27 -19.86
CA ARG A 34 24.01 8.33 -20.73
C ARG A 34 23.57 9.59 -19.99
N GLN A 35 24.12 9.82 -18.81
CA GLN A 35 23.67 10.89 -17.92
C GLN A 35 23.75 12.27 -18.59
N GLU A 36 24.82 12.55 -19.34
CA GLU A 36 24.99 13.80 -20.09
C GLU A 36 23.88 14.02 -21.11
N TYR A 37 23.58 13.01 -21.94
CA TYR A 37 22.51 13.05 -22.92
C TYR A 37 21.13 13.27 -22.25
N ILE A 38 20.90 12.61 -21.12
CA ILE A 38 19.65 12.74 -20.37
C ILE A 38 19.49 14.16 -19.83
N LYS A 39 20.57 14.73 -19.29
CA LYS A 39 20.58 16.10 -18.74
C LYS A 39 20.28 17.14 -19.82
N THR A 40 20.82 17.00 -21.02
CA THR A 40 20.68 18.01 -22.10
C THR A 40 19.35 17.90 -22.86
N TYR A 41 18.90 16.68 -23.16
CA TYR A 41 17.76 16.45 -24.07
C TYR A 41 16.48 15.97 -23.39
N LEU A 42 16.57 15.25 -22.28
CA LEU A 42 15.42 14.58 -21.64
C LEU A 42 14.98 15.23 -20.32
N CYS A 43 15.85 16.02 -19.67
CA CYS A 43 15.56 16.68 -18.40
C CYS A 43 14.55 17.83 -18.58
N GLU A 44 13.42 17.76 -17.88
CA GLU A 44 12.39 18.81 -17.89
C GLU A 44 12.83 20.06 -17.11
N ASN A 45 13.64 19.88 -16.07
CA ASN A 45 14.12 20.96 -15.19
C ASN A 45 15.41 21.63 -15.69
N ARG A 46 15.79 21.45 -16.95
CA ARG A 46 17.02 22.03 -17.53
C ARG A 46 17.06 23.57 -17.48
N SER A 47 15.90 24.23 -17.42
CA SER A 47 15.79 25.69 -17.30
C SER A 47 15.93 26.21 -15.86
N ARG A 48 16.05 25.32 -14.87
CA ARG A 48 16.14 25.64 -13.44
C ARG A 48 17.40 25.03 -12.83
N PRO A 49 18.59 25.57 -13.11
CA PRO A 49 19.86 25.04 -12.61
C PRO A 49 19.97 25.07 -11.08
N GLU A 50 19.24 25.98 -10.42
CA GLU A 50 19.18 26.10 -8.96
C GLU A 50 18.71 24.82 -8.25
N LEU A 51 17.95 23.96 -8.95
CA LEU A 51 17.42 22.71 -8.41
C LEU A 51 18.43 21.55 -8.41
N HIS A 52 19.60 21.70 -9.04
CA HIS A 52 20.63 20.65 -9.11
C HIS A 52 20.07 19.27 -9.51
N CYS A 53 19.18 19.25 -10.51
CA CYS A 53 18.43 18.05 -10.89
C CYS A 53 19.30 16.99 -11.57
N ASP A 54 20.23 17.39 -12.43
CA ASP A 54 21.17 16.49 -13.14
C ASP A 54 20.55 15.25 -13.81
N GLY A 55 19.30 15.37 -14.29
CA GLY A 55 18.58 14.29 -14.97
C GLY A 55 17.83 13.32 -14.03
N THR A 56 17.87 13.54 -12.70
CA THR A 56 17.18 12.69 -11.71
C THR A 56 15.66 12.66 -11.89
N CYS A 57 15.05 13.72 -12.44
CA CYS A 57 13.62 13.74 -12.77
C CYS A 57 13.23 12.64 -13.78
N TYR A 58 14.09 12.41 -14.78
CA TYR A 58 13.88 11.37 -15.80
C TYR A 58 14.01 9.98 -15.17
N LEU A 59 15.03 9.77 -14.33
CA LEU A 59 15.23 8.51 -13.61
C LEU A 59 14.02 8.19 -12.72
N ALA A 60 13.55 9.16 -11.93
CA ALA A 60 12.39 8.99 -11.08
C ALA A 60 11.12 8.64 -11.87
N LYS A 61 10.92 9.27 -13.04
CA LYS A 61 9.79 8.95 -13.93
C LYS A 61 9.88 7.55 -14.50
N LYS A 62 11.07 7.11 -14.92
CA LYS A 62 11.31 5.76 -15.45
C LYS A 62 11.07 4.68 -14.38
N LEU A 63 11.53 4.91 -13.15
CA LEU A 63 11.32 4.01 -12.02
C LEU A 63 9.84 3.88 -11.67
N LYS A 64 9.12 5.00 -11.57
CA LYS A 64 7.66 5.00 -11.34
C LYS A 64 6.90 4.23 -12.42
N ALA A 65 7.20 4.50 -13.70
CA ALA A 65 6.55 3.80 -14.80
C ALA A 65 6.79 2.28 -14.76
N THR A 66 7.96 1.85 -14.28
CA THR A 66 8.28 0.42 -14.12
C THR A 66 7.46 -0.19 -12.98
N GLN A 67 7.40 0.47 -11.82
CA GLN A 67 6.60 0.01 -10.67
C GLN A 67 5.10 -0.05 -11.00
N ASP A 68 4.54 1.01 -11.60
CA ASP A 68 3.13 1.06 -11.98
C ASP A 68 2.76 -0.07 -12.97
N SER A 69 3.69 -0.42 -13.87
CA SER A 69 3.48 -1.51 -14.83
C SER A 69 3.44 -2.88 -14.16
N GLU A 70 4.26 -3.10 -13.12
CA GLU A 70 4.25 -4.33 -12.34
C GLU A 70 2.97 -4.44 -11.48
N GLU A 71 2.54 -3.35 -10.84
CA GLU A 71 1.31 -3.32 -10.05
C GLU A 71 0.06 -3.53 -10.90
N LYS A 72 0.00 -2.91 -12.09
CA LYS A 72 -1.11 -3.14 -13.04
C LYS A 72 -1.16 -4.58 -13.54
N GLN A 73 -0.01 -5.20 -13.81
CA GLN A 73 0.03 -6.62 -14.16
C GLN A 73 -0.42 -7.51 -12.99
N ALA A 74 -0.01 -7.20 -11.77
CA ALA A 74 -0.38 -7.96 -10.58
C ALA A 74 -1.89 -7.87 -10.29
N SER A 75 -2.45 -6.66 -10.36
CA SER A 75 -3.89 -6.41 -10.15
C SER A 75 -4.76 -7.03 -11.24
N GLN A 76 -4.36 -6.96 -12.51
CA GLN A 76 -5.08 -7.65 -13.59
C GLN A 76 -5.07 -9.17 -13.42
N ARG A 77 -3.92 -9.75 -13.04
CA ARG A 77 -3.82 -11.20 -12.76
C ARG A 77 -4.68 -11.62 -11.56
N PHE A 78 -4.72 -10.79 -10.52
CA PHE A 78 -5.56 -11.04 -9.35
C PHE A 78 -7.05 -11.01 -9.71
N LEU A 79 -7.49 -10.03 -10.50
CA LEU A 79 -8.88 -9.96 -10.97
C LEU A 79 -9.26 -11.15 -11.86
N SER A 80 -8.40 -11.57 -12.79
CA SER A 80 -8.67 -12.76 -13.60
C SER A 80 -8.77 -14.02 -12.75
N GLN A 81 -7.92 -14.19 -11.73
CA GLN A 81 -8.02 -15.31 -10.80
C GLN A 81 -9.28 -15.26 -9.93
N LEU A 82 -9.76 -14.07 -9.55
CA LEU A 82 -11.00 -13.92 -8.79
C LEU A 82 -12.25 -14.24 -9.63
N LEU A 83 -12.22 -13.93 -10.92
CA LEU A 83 -13.30 -14.19 -11.88
C LEU A 83 -13.36 -15.66 -12.33
N GLU A 84 -12.25 -16.40 -12.24
CA GLU A 84 -12.17 -17.82 -12.56
C GLU A 84 -12.50 -18.75 -11.38
N MET A 85 -12.92 -18.22 -10.23
CA MET A 85 -13.41 -19.03 -9.11
C MET A 85 -14.65 -19.82 -9.58
N PRO A 86 -14.57 -21.17 -9.72
CA PRO A 86 -15.74 -21.94 -10.06
C PRO A 86 -16.74 -21.81 -8.91
N ALA A 87 -17.94 -21.35 -9.26
CA ALA A 87 -19.06 -21.20 -8.35
C ALA A 87 -19.60 -22.58 -7.93
N GLU A 88 -18.80 -23.35 -7.19
CA GLU A 88 -19.28 -24.45 -6.36
C GLU A 88 -19.79 -23.86 -5.04
N LEU A 89 -20.73 -22.90 -5.12
CA LEU A 89 -21.57 -22.54 -3.99
C LEU A 89 -22.57 -23.69 -3.81
N SER A 90 -22.07 -24.80 -3.27
CA SER A 90 -22.90 -25.83 -2.68
C SER A 90 -23.80 -25.12 -1.67
N GLU A 91 -25.12 -25.24 -1.86
CA GLU A 91 -26.16 -24.57 -1.07
C GLU A 91 -25.85 -24.68 0.42
N LEU A 92 -25.22 -23.65 0.99
CA LEU A 92 -24.97 -23.57 2.41
C LEU A 92 -26.30 -23.18 3.08
N VAL A 93 -27.18 -24.15 3.24
CA VAL A 93 -28.43 -23.99 3.98
C VAL A 93 -28.08 -23.90 5.46
N ILE A 94 -27.94 -22.67 5.96
CA ILE A 94 -27.80 -22.41 7.39
C ILE A 94 -29.17 -22.63 8.03
N SER A 95 -29.38 -23.82 8.60
CA SER A 95 -30.58 -24.11 9.38
C SER A 95 -30.39 -23.65 10.83
N PHE A 96 -30.96 -22.49 11.16
CA PHE A 96 -30.99 -21.98 12.53
C PHE A 96 -32.15 -22.65 13.28
N LYS A 97 -31.84 -23.48 14.28
CA LYS A 97 -32.85 -23.94 15.25
C LYS A 97 -32.83 -22.97 16.43
N PRO A 98 -33.77 -22.02 16.54
CA PRO A 98 -33.78 -21.11 17.66
C PRO A 98 -34.01 -21.93 18.94
N SER A 99 -33.01 -21.99 19.83
CA SER A 99 -33.22 -22.57 21.14
C SER A 99 -34.10 -21.59 21.92
N ALA A 100 -35.40 -21.86 21.95
CA ALA A 100 -36.34 -21.11 22.75
C ALA A 100 -36.06 -21.42 24.22
N TYR A 101 -35.19 -20.66 24.89
CA TYR A 101 -35.23 -20.34 26.31
C TYR A 101 -34.17 -19.26 26.59
N VAL A 102 -34.53 -18.00 26.36
CA VAL A 102 -33.92 -16.87 27.08
C VAL A 102 -34.96 -16.43 28.10
N PHE A 103 -34.76 -16.85 29.34
CA PHE A 103 -35.51 -16.32 30.47
C PHE A 103 -35.04 -14.88 30.69
N TRP A 104 -35.83 -13.89 30.28
CA TRP A 104 -35.54 -12.49 30.54
C TRP A 104 -35.68 -12.22 32.04
N GLN A 105 -34.56 -12.23 32.77
CA GLN A 105 -34.54 -11.57 34.07
C GLN A 105 -34.58 -10.07 33.81
N VAL A 106 -35.71 -9.46 34.18
CA VAL A 106 -35.83 -8.00 34.28
C VAL A 106 -34.84 -7.54 35.34
N VAL A 107 -33.68 -7.03 34.90
CA VAL A 107 -32.76 -6.32 35.79
C VAL A 107 -33.38 -4.94 36.01
N PRO A 108 -33.78 -4.55 37.23
CA PRO A 108 -34.25 -3.19 37.47
C PRO A 108 -33.11 -2.22 37.16
N ALA A 109 -33.38 -1.21 36.33
CA ALA A 109 -32.41 -0.20 35.96
C ALA A 109 -31.84 0.46 37.24
N PRO A 110 -30.51 0.67 37.34
CA PRO A 110 -29.96 1.40 38.47
C PRO A 110 -30.56 2.81 38.45
N ALA A 111 -31.11 3.25 39.58
CA ALA A 111 -31.60 4.60 39.75
C ALA A 111 -30.42 5.57 39.64
N TYR A 112 -30.20 6.11 38.43
CA TYR A 112 -29.23 7.18 38.25
C TYR A 112 -29.81 8.43 38.91
N THR A 113 -29.17 8.91 39.96
CA THR A 113 -29.42 10.26 40.45
C THR A 113 -28.77 11.21 39.44
N SER A 114 -29.60 11.87 38.64
CA SER A 114 -29.14 12.91 37.73
C SER A 114 -28.67 14.11 38.55
N PHE A 115 -27.38 14.14 38.88
CA PHE A 115 -26.72 15.35 39.37
C PHE A 115 -26.60 16.32 38.20
N PHE A 116 -27.50 17.29 38.14
CA PHE A 116 -27.36 18.44 37.26
C PHE A 116 -26.54 19.52 37.99
N PRO A 117 -25.30 19.80 37.57
CA PRO A 117 -24.59 20.97 38.07
C PRO A 117 -25.33 22.23 37.58
N SER A 118 -25.71 23.11 38.50
CA SER A 118 -26.48 24.34 38.24
C SER A 118 -25.64 25.50 37.67
N SER A 119 -24.39 25.24 37.28
CA SER A 119 -23.52 26.22 36.64
C SER A 119 -22.94 25.66 35.35
N LEU A 120 -23.18 26.38 34.24
CA LEU A 120 -22.50 26.12 32.97
C LEU A 120 -21.00 26.41 33.16
N PRO A 121 -20.08 25.48 32.85
CA PRO A 121 -18.68 25.80 32.74
C PRO A 121 -18.51 26.78 31.57
N THR A 122 -18.13 28.02 31.87
CA THR A 122 -17.91 29.08 30.87
C THR A 122 -16.62 28.91 30.07
N ASP A 123 -15.87 27.84 30.32
CA ASP A 123 -14.62 27.60 29.63
C ASP A 123 -14.83 26.69 28.42
N ILE A 124 -15.22 27.32 27.31
CA ILE A 124 -15.15 26.73 25.98
C ILE A 124 -13.67 26.48 25.70
N PHE A 125 -13.29 25.21 25.64
CA PHE A 125 -11.93 24.78 25.32
C PHE A 125 -11.42 25.50 24.06
N ARG A 126 -10.47 26.42 24.21
CA ARG A 126 -9.82 27.10 23.10
C ARG A 126 -8.49 26.42 22.82
N PRO A 127 -8.28 25.87 21.61
CA PRO A 127 -6.97 25.35 21.24
C PRO A 127 -5.93 26.50 21.24
N PRO A 128 -4.65 26.21 21.53
CA PRO A 128 -3.60 27.22 21.61
C PRO A 128 -3.45 27.95 20.27
N LYS A 129 -3.41 29.28 20.31
CA LYS A 129 -3.12 30.10 19.14
C LYS A 129 -1.63 29.95 18.81
N LEU A 130 -1.34 29.50 17.59
CA LEU A 130 0.00 29.41 17.02
C LEU A 130 0.57 30.84 16.98
N VAL A 131 1.55 31.13 17.84
CA VAL A 131 2.27 32.41 17.83
C VAL A 131 3.14 32.43 16.58
N SER A 132 2.78 33.24 15.58
CA SER A 132 3.65 33.52 14.45
C SER A 132 4.81 34.40 14.93
N PHE A 133 5.97 33.78 15.17
CA PHE A 133 7.24 34.48 15.27
C PHE A 133 7.66 34.93 13.86
N PHE A 134 7.39 36.18 13.52
CA PHE A 134 8.19 36.92 12.55
C PHE A 134 8.67 38.18 13.24
N ALA A 135 9.94 38.14 13.63
CA ALA A 135 10.78 39.31 13.88
C ALA A 135 11.41 39.74 12.56
#